data_AF-A0A174IDZ1-F1
#
_entry.id   AF-A0A174IDZ1-F1
#
_cell.length_a   1.000
_cell.length_b   1.000
_cell.length_c   1.000
_cell.angle_alpha   90.00
_cell.angle_beta   90.00
_cell.angle_gamma   90.00
#
_symmetry.space_group_name_H-M   'P 1'
#
loop_
_entity.id
_entity.type
_entity.pdbx_description
1 polymer ?
#
loop_
_entity_poly.entity_id
_entity_poly.type
_entity_poly.pdbx_seq_one_letter_code
_entity_poly.pdbx_strand_id
1 'polypeptide(L)'
;MKDNEIISLFELRDEHAIEALSDKYHPYCYKIAWNLLTNKEDSEECLNDTWFSVWSLIPPKKPSVLSHFCGRITRNLSIDRLRKKYADRRPDVHMADVLGEMDQLSVTYTIEDQLAEKELLEIINDFLGKMNAEDRDIFVRRYWFFDSVAAIAKRHAVSVGSVKMNLYRSRKKLLKVLKKEGKHL
;
A
#
# COMPACT_ATOMS: atom_id res chain seq x y z
N MET A 1 5.08 22.22 5.73
CA MET A 1 4.10 22.07 6.83
C MET A 1 4.25 20.69 7.49
N LYS A 2 4.13 20.60 8.82
CA LYS A 2 4.17 19.35 9.59
C LYS A 2 2.82 18.62 9.52
N ASP A 3 2.79 17.33 9.82
CA ASP A 3 1.57 16.52 9.71
C ASP A 3 0.45 17.02 10.63
N ASN A 4 0.77 17.34 11.87
CA ASN A 4 -0.22 17.84 12.83
C ASN A 4 -0.84 19.17 12.38
N GLU A 5 -0.07 20.04 11.74
CA GLU A 5 -0.57 21.31 11.19
C GLU A 5 -1.55 21.04 10.04
N ILE A 6 -1.22 20.13 9.12
CA ILE A 6 -2.11 19.72 8.03
C ILE A 6 -3.40 19.10 8.59
N ILE A 7 -3.29 18.21 9.59
CA ILE A 7 -4.45 17.59 10.25
C ILE A 7 -5.35 18.65 10.90
N SER A 8 -4.79 19.66 11.57
CA SER A 8 -5.58 20.74 12.16
C SER A 8 -6.35 21.53 11.10
N LEU A 9 -5.79 21.77 9.90
CA LEU A 9 -6.52 22.39 8.80
C LEU A 9 -7.74 21.54 8.38
N PHE A 10 -7.58 20.22 8.27
CA PHE A 10 -8.72 19.32 8.00
C PHE A 10 -9.78 19.35 9.11
N GLU A 11 -9.36 19.35 10.38
CA GLU A 11 -10.27 19.43 11.53
C GLU A 11 -11.10 20.72 11.53
N LEU A 12 -10.50 21.83 11.09
CA LEU A 12 -11.14 23.14 10.97
C LEU A 12 -11.95 23.32 9.68
N ARG A 13 -11.93 22.33 8.77
CA ARG A 13 -12.51 22.43 7.43
C ARG A 13 -11.95 23.62 6.63
N ASP A 14 -10.67 23.90 6.80
CA ASP A 14 -9.95 24.92 6.02
C ASP A 14 -9.61 24.36 4.63
N GLU A 15 -10.01 25.03 3.56
CA GLU A 15 -9.78 24.60 2.17
C GLU A 15 -8.29 24.46 1.81
N HIS A 16 -7.40 25.20 2.48
CA HIS A 16 -5.95 25.07 2.30
C HIS A 16 -5.41 23.71 2.76
N ALA A 17 -6.20 22.91 3.49
CA ALA A 17 -5.81 21.57 3.92
C ALA A 17 -5.46 20.66 2.74
N ILE A 18 -6.24 20.74 1.64
CA ILE A 18 -6.03 19.90 0.46
C ILE A 18 -4.73 20.28 -0.25
N GLU A 19 -4.46 21.58 -0.42
CA GLU A 19 -3.24 22.08 -1.03
C GLU A 19 -2.01 21.66 -0.20
N ALA A 20 -2.03 21.91 1.12
CA ALA A 20 -0.95 21.55 2.01
C ALA A 20 -0.69 20.02 2.07
N LEU A 21 -1.75 19.21 1.96
CA LEU A 21 -1.64 17.76 1.88
C LEU A 21 -1.04 17.31 0.55
N SER A 22 -1.57 17.83 -0.56
CA SER A 22 -1.14 17.50 -1.92
C SER A 22 0.33 17.87 -2.12
N ASP A 23 0.74 19.09 -1.80
CA ASP A 23 2.12 19.55 -1.92
C ASP A 23 3.12 18.62 -1.22
N LYS A 24 2.73 18.11 -0.05
CA LYS A 24 3.58 17.25 0.75
C LYS A 24 3.59 15.80 0.28
N TYR A 25 2.43 15.26 -0.09
CA TYR A 25 2.24 13.82 -0.30
C TYR A 25 2.05 13.40 -1.74
N HIS A 26 1.92 14.34 -2.69
CA HIS A 26 1.79 14.04 -4.11
C HIS A 26 2.89 13.11 -4.62
N PRO A 27 4.20 13.39 -4.45
CA PRO A 27 5.24 12.49 -5.01
C PRO A 27 5.15 11.06 -4.47
N TYR A 28 4.78 10.92 -3.19
CA TYR A 28 4.66 9.64 -2.51
C TYR A 28 3.42 8.85 -2.98
N CYS A 29 2.24 9.48 -2.98
CA CYS A 29 1.00 8.86 -3.44
C CYS A 29 1.04 8.59 -4.94
N TYR A 30 1.56 9.52 -5.73
CA TYR A 30 1.69 9.40 -7.18
C TYR A 30 2.54 8.19 -7.55
N LYS A 31 3.65 7.96 -6.85
CA LYS A 31 4.50 6.78 -7.07
C LYS A 31 3.73 5.47 -6.87
N ILE A 32 2.89 5.38 -5.85
CA ILE A 32 2.04 4.20 -5.58
C ILE A 32 1.03 4.01 -6.72
N ALA A 33 0.29 5.06 -7.08
CA ALA A 33 -0.72 5.00 -8.12
C ALA A 33 -0.12 4.68 -9.49
N TRP A 34 0.95 5.36 -9.87
CA TRP A 34 1.66 5.20 -11.13
C TRP A 34 2.16 3.76 -11.34
N ASN A 35 2.74 3.16 -10.30
CA ASN A 35 3.28 1.81 -10.36
C ASN A 35 2.22 0.73 -10.65
N LEU A 36 0.93 1.06 -10.47
CA LEU A 36 -0.19 0.16 -10.72
C LEU A 36 -1.01 0.57 -11.96
N LEU A 37 -1.26 1.86 -12.15
CA LEU A 37 -2.13 2.38 -13.20
C LEU A 37 -1.38 2.66 -14.50
N THR A 38 -0.09 3.00 -14.43
CA THR A 38 0.82 3.28 -15.58
C THR A 38 0.26 4.27 -16.61
N ASN A 39 -0.65 5.12 -16.18
CA ASN A 39 -1.25 6.18 -16.98
C ASN A 39 -1.32 7.45 -16.12
N LYS A 40 -0.96 8.59 -16.71
CA LYS A 40 -0.79 9.84 -15.97
C LYS A 40 -2.14 10.33 -15.48
N GLU A 41 -3.11 10.39 -16.38
CA GLU A 41 -4.46 10.88 -16.11
C GLU A 41 -5.14 10.03 -15.02
N ASP A 42 -5.11 8.70 -15.16
CA ASP A 42 -5.64 7.74 -14.20
C ASP A 42 -4.98 7.90 -12.81
N SER A 43 -3.68 8.19 -12.79
CA SER A 43 -2.92 8.37 -11.54
C SER A 43 -3.25 9.69 -10.84
N GLU A 44 -3.31 10.80 -11.59
CA GLU A 44 -3.70 12.10 -11.03
C GLU A 44 -5.14 12.09 -10.53
N GLU A 45 -6.06 11.47 -11.28
CA GLU A 45 -7.44 11.33 -10.86
C GLU A 45 -7.57 10.45 -9.60
N CYS A 46 -6.76 9.39 -9.48
CA CYS A 46 -6.69 8.60 -8.26
C CYS A 46 -6.19 9.40 -7.05
N LEU A 47 -5.26 10.34 -7.27
CA LEU A 47 -4.79 11.24 -6.23
C LEU A 47 -5.87 12.25 -5.83
N ASN A 48 -6.62 12.80 -6.79
CA ASN A 48 -7.76 13.68 -6.49
C ASN A 48 -8.80 12.96 -5.62
N ASP A 49 -9.17 11.72 -5.96
CA ASP A 49 -10.04 10.89 -5.12
C ASP A 49 -9.43 10.60 -3.74
N THR A 50 -8.11 10.44 -3.67
CA THR A 50 -7.39 10.26 -2.40
C THR A 50 -7.57 11.49 -1.52
N TRP A 51 -7.31 12.69 -2.04
CA TRP A 51 -7.41 13.94 -1.30
C TRP A 51 -8.85 14.20 -0.84
N PHE A 52 -9.82 13.96 -1.72
CA PHE A 52 -11.24 14.04 -1.39
C PHE A 52 -11.64 13.03 -0.30
N SER A 53 -11.10 11.82 -0.33
CA SER A 53 -11.34 10.81 0.70
C SER A 53 -10.73 11.23 2.05
N VAL A 54 -9.51 11.79 2.05
CA VAL A 54 -8.90 12.31 3.28
C VAL A 54 -9.74 13.45 3.86
N TRP A 55 -10.17 14.39 3.02
CA TRP A 55 -11.11 15.45 3.39
C TRP A 55 -12.39 14.89 4.01
N SER A 56 -13.00 13.88 3.39
CA SER A 56 -14.26 13.32 3.86
C SER A 56 -14.12 12.54 5.18
N LEU A 57 -12.95 11.94 5.44
CA LEU A 57 -12.73 11.08 6.61
C LEU A 57 -12.23 11.84 7.84
N ILE A 58 -11.58 12.99 7.67
CA ILE A 58 -11.07 13.83 8.76
C ILE A 58 -11.91 15.12 8.82
N PRO A 59 -12.58 15.41 9.95
CA PRO A 59 -12.93 14.54 11.09
C PRO A 59 -14.03 13.49 10.76
N PRO A 60 -14.21 12.42 11.57
CA PRO A 60 -13.66 12.22 12.93
C PRO A 60 -12.38 11.39 13.00
N LYS A 61 -11.86 10.87 11.88
CA LYS A 61 -10.61 10.10 11.90
C LYS A 61 -9.45 11.01 12.30
N LYS A 62 -8.56 10.49 13.15
CA LYS A 62 -7.32 11.15 13.56
C LYS A 62 -6.14 10.22 13.29
N PRO A 63 -5.55 10.27 12.09
CA PRO A 63 -4.46 9.37 11.75
C PRO A 63 -3.22 9.70 12.58
N SER A 64 -2.61 8.69 13.21
CA SER A 64 -1.34 8.84 13.92
C SER A 64 -0.15 9.07 12.98
N VAL A 65 -0.24 8.57 11.74
CA VAL A 65 0.76 8.74 10.69
C VAL A 65 0.03 9.11 9.39
N LEU A 66 0.10 10.39 9.02
CA LEU A 66 -0.66 10.93 7.88
C LEU A 66 -0.21 10.32 6.54
N SER A 67 1.10 10.11 6.35
CA SER A 67 1.66 9.46 5.16
C SER A 67 1.11 8.03 4.95
N HIS A 68 1.00 7.24 6.01
CA HIS A 68 0.42 5.90 5.95
C HIS A 68 -1.09 5.97 5.65
N PHE A 69 -1.81 6.93 6.22
CA PHE A 69 -3.23 7.14 5.97
C PHE A 69 -3.51 7.47 4.49
N CYS A 70 -2.80 8.45 3.93
CA CYS A 70 -2.88 8.79 2.51
C CYS A 70 -2.46 7.61 1.62
N GLY A 71 -1.33 6.97 1.93
CA GLY A 71 -0.83 5.82 1.16
C GLY A 71 -1.82 4.66 1.11
N ARG A 72 -2.47 4.32 2.24
CA ARG A 72 -3.51 3.27 2.30
C ARG A 72 -4.70 3.60 1.42
N ILE A 73 -5.19 4.84 1.47
CA ILE A 73 -6.31 5.30 0.64
C ILE A 73 -5.93 5.23 -0.85
N THR A 74 -4.79 5.81 -1.24
CA THR A 74 -4.30 5.77 -2.63
C THR A 74 -4.13 4.35 -3.13
N ARG A 75 -3.56 3.46 -2.31
CA ARG A 75 -3.37 2.05 -2.65
C ARG A 75 -4.69 1.35 -2.95
N ASN A 76 -5.68 1.53 -2.10
CA ASN A 76 -6.99 0.91 -2.26
C ASN A 76 -7.70 1.44 -3.51
N LEU A 77 -7.74 2.75 -3.69
CA LEU A 77 -8.33 3.38 -4.87
C LEU A 77 -7.64 2.95 -6.16
N SER A 78 -6.31 2.83 -6.15
CA SER A 78 -5.54 2.36 -7.30
C SER A 78 -5.89 0.91 -7.67
N ILE A 79 -6.00 0.02 -6.66
CA ILE A 79 -6.41 -1.37 -6.88
C ILE A 79 -7.83 -1.44 -7.44
N ASP A 80 -8.76 -0.67 -6.89
CA ASP A 80 -10.16 -0.67 -7.32
C ASP A 80 -10.31 -0.15 -8.75
N ARG A 81 -9.60 0.93 -9.09
CA ARG A 81 -9.52 1.46 -10.46
C ARG A 81 -8.93 0.43 -11.42
N LEU A 82 -7.85 -0.24 -11.02
CA LEU A 82 -7.23 -1.29 -11.83
C LEU A 82 -8.20 -2.44 -12.07
N ARG A 83 -8.85 -2.95 -11.03
CA ARG A 83 -9.85 -4.03 -11.13
C ARG A 83 -11.00 -3.66 -12.06
N LYS A 84 -11.52 -2.43 -11.96
CA LYS A 84 -12.56 -1.91 -12.86
C LYS A 84 -12.08 -1.83 -14.32
N LYS A 85 -10.88 -1.30 -14.55
CA LYS A 85 -10.29 -1.14 -15.90
C LYS A 85 -10.07 -2.47 -16.62
N TYR A 86 -9.76 -3.53 -15.87
CA TYR A 86 -9.45 -4.86 -16.41
C TYR A 86 -10.53 -5.91 -16.12
N ALA A 87 -11.73 -5.52 -15.71
CA ALA A 87 -12.85 -6.46 -15.54
C ALA A 87 -13.15 -7.25 -16.83
N ASP A 88 -13.00 -6.59 -18.00
CA ASP A 88 -13.29 -7.15 -19.32
C ASP A 88 -12.03 -7.41 -20.18
N ARG A 89 -10.82 -7.28 -19.61
CA ARG A 89 -9.55 -7.35 -20.36
C ARG A 89 -8.45 -8.06 -19.57
N ARG A 90 -7.49 -8.67 -20.25
CA ARG A 90 -6.30 -9.21 -19.57
C ARG A 90 -5.42 -8.05 -19.04
N PRO A 91 -5.08 -8.01 -17.74
CA PRO A 91 -4.15 -7.04 -17.19
C PRO A 91 -2.72 -7.22 -17.75
N ASP A 92 -1.92 -6.16 -17.66
CA ASP A 92 -0.48 -6.22 -17.92
C ASP A 92 0.18 -7.26 -16.99
N VAL A 93 1.23 -7.94 -17.48
CA VAL A 93 1.99 -8.99 -16.78
C VAL A 93 2.45 -8.54 -15.38
N HIS A 94 2.99 -7.33 -15.22
CA HIS A 94 3.45 -6.86 -13.90
C HIS A 94 2.28 -6.72 -12.91
N MET A 95 1.13 -6.26 -13.40
CA MET A 95 -0.08 -6.05 -12.59
C MET A 95 -0.71 -7.38 -12.18
N ALA A 96 -0.81 -8.31 -13.13
CA ALA A 96 -1.28 -9.66 -12.87
C ALA A 96 -0.39 -10.36 -11.82
N ASP A 97 0.93 -10.21 -11.93
CA ASP A 97 1.88 -10.81 -11.01
C ASP A 97 1.73 -10.26 -9.59
N VAL A 98 1.69 -8.93 -9.40
CA VAL A 98 1.64 -8.35 -8.05
C VAL A 98 0.30 -8.61 -7.35
N LEU A 99 -0.81 -8.54 -8.08
CA LEU A 99 -2.13 -8.87 -7.54
C LEU A 99 -2.24 -10.36 -7.19
N GLY A 100 -1.82 -11.25 -8.10
CA GLY A 100 -1.82 -12.69 -7.84
C GLY A 100 -0.88 -13.09 -6.69
N GLU A 101 0.24 -12.38 -6.48
CA GLU A 101 1.08 -12.55 -5.30
C GLU A 101 0.39 -12.11 -4.00
N MET A 102 -0.39 -11.04 -4.06
CA MET A 102 -1.17 -10.56 -2.90
C MET A 102 -2.33 -11.49 -2.57
N ASP A 103 -3.00 -12.08 -3.56
CA ASP A 103 -4.05 -13.06 -3.36
C ASP A 103 -3.51 -14.36 -2.71
N GLN A 104 -2.22 -14.69 -2.91
CA GLN A 104 -1.57 -15.77 -2.16
C GLN A 104 -1.41 -15.45 -0.66
N LEU A 105 -1.38 -14.16 -0.32
CA LEU A 105 -1.28 -13.67 1.05
C LEU A 105 -2.66 -13.42 1.67
N SER A 106 -3.74 -13.39 0.87
CA SER A 106 -5.10 -13.39 1.39
C SER A 106 -5.40 -14.76 1.98
N VAL A 107 -4.94 -14.97 3.21
CA VAL A 107 -5.65 -15.86 4.13
C VAL A 107 -7.01 -15.20 4.34
N THR A 108 -8.09 -15.95 4.16
CA THR A 108 -9.46 -15.50 4.38
C THR A 108 -9.63 -15.08 5.83
N TYR A 109 -9.20 -13.86 6.16
CA TYR A 109 -9.60 -13.16 7.36
C TYR A 109 -10.91 -12.49 6.98
N THR A 110 -12.02 -13.07 7.40
CA THR A 110 -13.28 -12.33 7.50
C THR A 110 -13.03 -11.22 8.53
N ILE A 111 -12.61 -10.05 8.05
CA ILE A 111 -12.39 -8.86 8.88
C ILE A 111 -13.77 -8.36 9.30
N GLU A 112 -14.34 -8.98 10.32
CA GLU A 112 -15.57 -8.51 10.97
C GLU A 112 -15.28 -7.74 12.27
N ASP A 113 -14.05 -7.83 12.82
CA ASP A 113 -13.67 -7.16 14.08
C ASP A 113 -12.46 -6.21 13.96
N GLN A 114 -12.59 -5.00 14.51
CA GLN A 114 -11.49 -4.02 14.64
C GLN A 114 -10.32 -4.55 15.49
N LEU A 115 -10.60 -5.50 16.39
CA LEU A 115 -9.58 -6.20 17.19
C LEU A 115 -8.66 -7.04 16.30
N ALA A 116 -9.25 -7.78 15.35
CA ALA A 116 -8.52 -8.60 14.40
C ALA A 116 -7.64 -7.78 13.44
N GLU A 117 -8.03 -6.54 13.09
CA GLU A 117 -7.19 -5.64 12.29
C GLU A 117 -5.93 -5.22 13.06
N LYS A 118 -6.06 -4.91 14.35
CA LYS A 118 -4.92 -4.51 15.19
C LYS A 118 -3.94 -5.67 15.38
N GLU A 119 -4.43 -6.86 15.69
CA GLU A 119 -3.60 -8.06 15.86
C GLU A 119 -2.89 -8.44 14.57
N LEU A 120 -3.58 -8.36 13.42
CA LEU A 120 -2.97 -8.59 12.12
C LEU A 120 -1.84 -7.58 11.83
N LEU A 121 -2.05 -6.31 12.17
CA LEU A 121 -1.02 -5.28 12.03
C LEU A 121 0.20 -5.58 12.91
N GLU A 122 0.00 -6.01 14.15
CA GLU A 122 1.10 -6.40 15.05
C GLU A 122 1.88 -7.59 14.49
N ILE A 123 1.20 -8.62 13.99
CA ILE A 123 1.83 -9.79 13.36
C ILE A 123 2.67 -9.38 12.14
N ILE A 124 2.15 -8.50 11.28
CA ILE A 124 2.86 -8.03 10.09
C ILE A 124 4.08 -7.19 10.49
N ASN A 125 3.92 -6.27 11.45
CA ASN A 125 5.03 -5.43 11.93
C ASN A 125 6.15 -6.27 12.56
N ASP A 126 5.80 -7.27 13.36
CA ASP A 126 6.74 -8.22 13.94
C ASP A 126 7.47 -9.03 12.87
N PHE A 127 6.74 -9.50 11.86
CA PHE A 127 7.32 -10.22 10.73
C PHE A 127 8.35 -9.35 9.99
N LEU A 128 7.97 -8.12 9.63
CA LEU A 128 8.85 -7.16 8.96
C LEU A 128 10.04 -6.77 9.85
N GLY A 129 9.83 -6.64 11.17
CA GLY A 129 10.88 -6.32 12.14
C GLY A 129 11.97 -7.39 12.25
N LYS A 130 11.63 -8.66 11.99
CA LYS A 130 12.55 -9.80 12.02
C LYS A 130 13.31 -10.00 10.70
N MET A 131 12.94 -9.30 9.63
CA MET A 131 13.65 -9.36 8.36
C MET A 131 14.94 -8.54 8.41
N ASN A 132 15.97 -9.00 7.69
CA ASN A 132 17.14 -8.13 7.45
C ASN A 132 16.72 -6.91 6.62
N ALA A 133 17.53 -5.84 6.67
CA ALA A 133 17.17 -4.56 6.06
C ALA A 133 16.92 -4.66 4.55
N GLU A 134 17.71 -5.47 3.84
CA GLU A 134 17.60 -5.64 2.38
C GLU A 134 16.32 -6.38 1.99
N ASP A 135 16.07 -7.55 2.59
CA ASP A 135 14.86 -8.35 2.37
C ASP A 135 13.59 -7.54 2.68
N ARG A 136 13.65 -6.74 3.76
CA ARG A 136 12.55 -5.87 4.16
C ARG A 136 12.28 -4.77 3.13
N ASP A 137 13.31 -4.10 2.62
CA ASP A 137 13.14 -3.10 1.55
C ASP A 137 12.57 -3.78 0.29
N ILE A 138 13.11 -4.93 -0.13
CA ILE A 138 12.57 -5.70 -1.27
C ILE A 138 11.07 -5.99 -1.09
N PHE A 139 10.66 -6.46 0.09
CA PHE A 139 9.28 -6.79 0.39
C PHE A 139 8.36 -5.57 0.39
N VAL A 140 8.77 -4.48 1.05
CA VAL A 140 8.01 -3.23 1.09
C VAL A 140 7.91 -2.60 -0.30
N ARG A 141 9.00 -2.58 -1.08
CA ARG A 141 9.00 -2.09 -2.47
C ARG A 141 7.96 -2.84 -3.32
N ARG A 142 7.89 -4.16 -3.17
CA ARG A 142 6.93 -4.98 -3.93
C ARG A 142 5.48 -4.75 -3.48
N TYR A 143 5.19 -4.81 -2.18
CA TYR A 143 3.80 -4.93 -1.70
C TYR A 143 3.17 -3.63 -1.22
N TRP A 144 3.98 -2.67 -0.78
CA TRP A 144 3.52 -1.33 -0.42
C TRP A 144 3.56 -0.40 -1.63
N PHE A 145 4.70 -0.35 -2.33
CA PHE A 145 4.90 0.58 -3.45
C PHE A 145 4.53 0.02 -4.82
N PHE A 146 4.26 -1.29 -4.95
CA PHE A 146 4.03 -1.95 -6.25
C PHE A 146 5.17 -1.82 -7.25
N ASP A 147 6.40 -1.63 -6.80
CA ASP A 147 7.55 -1.61 -7.70
C ASP A 147 7.65 -2.95 -8.46
N SER A 148 8.03 -2.87 -9.74
CA SER A 148 8.27 -4.07 -10.55
C SER A 148 9.50 -4.82 -10.07
N VAL A 149 9.50 -6.13 -10.25
CA VAL A 149 10.65 -6.98 -9.88
C VAL A 149 11.92 -6.49 -10.59
N ALA A 150 11.81 -5.98 -11.82
CA ALA A 150 12.92 -5.38 -12.55
C ALA A 150 13.44 -4.08 -11.90
N ALA A 151 12.54 -3.19 -11.44
CA ALA A 151 12.91 -1.97 -10.75
C ALA A 151 13.61 -2.27 -9.40
N ILE A 152 13.10 -3.27 -8.66
CA ILE A 152 13.70 -3.74 -7.41
C ILE A 152 15.07 -4.35 -7.66
N ALA A 153 15.20 -5.22 -8.68
CA ALA A 153 16.47 -5.83 -9.05
C ALA A 153 17.54 -4.77 -9.37
N LYS A 154 17.16 -3.74 -10.14
CA LYS A 154 18.03 -2.59 -10.44
C LYS A 154 18.42 -1.82 -9.17
N ARG A 155 17.47 -1.56 -8.27
CA ARG A 155 17.70 -0.83 -7.01
C ARG A 155 18.73 -1.52 -6.10
N HIS A 156 18.68 -2.84 -6.03
CA HIS A 156 19.55 -3.64 -5.15
C HIS A 156 20.80 -4.17 -5.86
N ALA A 157 20.99 -3.87 -7.15
CA ALA A 157 22.07 -4.40 -7.98
C ALA A 157 22.15 -5.95 -7.96
N VAL A 158 21.00 -6.62 -7.98
CA VAL A 158 20.87 -8.08 -8.01
C VAL A 158 20.08 -8.53 -9.24
N SER A 159 20.08 -9.84 -9.53
CA SER A 159 19.29 -10.38 -10.63
C SER A 159 17.79 -10.36 -10.34
N VAL A 160 16.97 -10.26 -11.40
CA VAL A 160 15.49 -10.43 -11.33
C VAL A 160 15.13 -11.77 -10.65
N GLY A 161 15.88 -12.83 -10.95
CA GLY A 161 15.70 -14.15 -10.31
C GLY A 161 15.93 -14.12 -8.80
N SER A 162 16.95 -13.38 -8.33
CA SER A 162 17.21 -13.20 -6.90
C SER A 162 16.03 -12.54 -6.20
N VAL A 163 15.50 -11.45 -6.77
CA VAL A 163 14.31 -10.77 -6.22
C VAL A 163 13.09 -11.68 -6.20
N LYS A 164 12.80 -12.42 -7.28
CA LYS A 164 11.68 -13.38 -7.32
C LYS A 164 11.81 -14.43 -6.21
N MET A 165 13.01 -14.99 -6.03
CA MET A 165 13.27 -15.98 -4.99
C MET A 165 13.16 -15.40 -3.58
N ASN A 166 13.62 -14.17 -3.38
CA ASN A 166 13.47 -13.44 -2.12
C ASN A 166 11.99 -13.28 -1.77
N LEU A 167 11.21 -12.66 -2.66
CA LEU A 167 9.79 -12.41 -2.47
C LEU A 167 9.02 -13.71 -2.24
N TYR A 168 9.30 -14.77 -3.01
CA TYR A 168 8.69 -16.08 -2.81
C TYR A 168 8.96 -16.63 -1.40
N ARG A 169 10.21 -16.62 -0.94
CA ARG A 169 10.58 -17.10 0.41
C ARG A 169 9.92 -16.25 1.48
N SER A 170 9.91 -14.93 1.34
CA SER A 170 9.30 -13.99 2.29
C SER A 170 7.78 -14.20 2.38
N ARG A 171 7.07 -14.33 1.25
CA ARG A 171 5.63 -14.68 1.23
C ARG A 171 5.36 -16.02 1.91
N LYS A 172 6.18 -17.05 1.64
CA LYS A 172 6.01 -18.37 2.28
C LYS A 172 6.21 -18.32 3.79
N LYS A 173 7.15 -17.50 4.27
CA LYS A 173 7.37 -17.29 5.71
C LYS A 173 6.19 -16.54 6.33
N LEU A 174 5.73 -15.45 5.71
CA LEU A 174 4.58 -14.70 6.19
C LEU A 174 3.33 -15.57 6.25
N LEU A 175 3.03 -16.35 5.20
CA LEU A 175 1.89 -17.26 5.17
C LEU A 175 1.94 -18.30 6.30
N LYS A 176 3.13 -18.80 6.67
CA LYS A 176 3.29 -19.71 7.80
C LYS A 176 2.99 -19.01 9.14
N VAL A 177 3.42 -17.76 9.30
CA VAL A 177 3.11 -16.95 10.48
C VAL A 177 1.60 -16.71 10.56
N LEU A 178 0.98 -16.21 9.49
CA LEU A 178 -0.46 -15.96 9.43
C LEU A 178 -1.28 -17.23 9.70
N LYS A 179 -0.90 -18.39 9.17
CA LYS A 179 -1.59 -19.66 9.45
C LYS A 179 -1.41 -20.18 10.87
N LYS A 180 -0.34 -19.79 11.56
CA LYS A 180 -0.12 -20.18 12.95
C LYS A 180 -0.98 -19.30 13.86
N GLU A 181 -0.92 -17.99 13.66
CA GLU A 181 -1.64 -17.02 14.48
C GLU A 181 -3.16 -17.02 14.16
N GLY A 182 -3.55 -17.20 12.89
CA GLY A 182 -4.95 -17.35 12.48
C GLY A 182 -5.61 -18.69 12.86
N LYS A 183 -4.91 -19.57 13.58
CA LYS A 183 -5.53 -20.70 14.31
C LYS A 183 -5.85 -20.34 15.76
N HIS A 184 -5.32 -19.22 16.25
CA HIS A 184 -5.49 -18.71 17.60
C HIS A 184 -6.44 -17.50 17.67
N LEU A 185 -6.86 -17.00 16.50
CA LEU A 185 -7.95 -16.05 16.28
C LEU A 185 -9.20 -16.84 15.85
#